data_AF-A0A2E8YMP1-F1
#
_entry.id   AF-A0A2E8YMP1-F1
#
_cell.length_a   1.000
_cell.length_b   1.000
_cell.length_c   1.000
_cell.angle_alpha   90.00
_cell.angle_beta   90.00
_cell.angle_gamma   90.00
#
_symmetry.space_group_name_H-M   'P 1'
#
loop_
_entity.id
_entity.type
_entity.pdbx_description
1 polymer ?
#
loop_
_entity_poly.entity_id
_entity_poly.type
_entity_poly.pdbx_seq_one_letter_code
_entity_poly.pdbx_strand_id
1 'polypeptide(L)'
;MVSNKELKPPKARKKTKKTKIHGLTINDDYSWLRDNNWQEVLREPSLLKPNIKKYLDEENNWTKQKLKNLKKPQKIIFDEIKSRINENDKSLPIKD
;
A
#
# COMPACT_ATOMS: atom_id res chain seq x y z
N MET A 1 -34.71 -5.13 11.79
CA MET A 1 -33.38 -5.32 12.41
C MET A 1 -32.35 -5.41 11.29
N VAL A 2 -31.64 -4.33 11.00
CA VAL A 2 -30.60 -4.35 9.96
C VAL A 2 -29.31 -4.79 10.64
N SER A 3 -28.88 -6.04 10.42
CA SER A 3 -27.60 -6.53 10.91
C SER A 3 -26.48 -5.66 10.39
N ASN A 4 -25.92 -4.80 11.25
CA ASN A 4 -24.75 -4.01 10.97
C ASN A 4 -23.55 -4.95 10.89
N LYS A 5 -23.30 -5.54 9.72
CA LYS A 5 -22.15 -6.41 9.49
C LYS A 5 -20.90 -5.52 9.50
N GLU A 6 -20.21 -5.49 10.64
CA GLU A 6 -18.96 -4.74 10.78
C GLU A 6 -17.96 -5.18 9.70
N LEU A 7 -17.53 -4.22 8.88
CA LEU A 7 -16.50 -4.45 7.89
C LEU A 7 -15.15 -4.67 8.59
N LYS A 8 -14.74 -5.93 8.73
CA LYS A 8 -13.47 -6.33 9.36
C LYS A 8 -12.32 -6.26 8.35
N PRO A 9 -11.11 -5.83 8.77
CA PRO A 9 -9.94 -5.84 7.91
C PRO A 9 -9.59 -7.27 7.50
N PRO A 10 -9.03 -7.48 6.30
CA PRO A 10 -8.56 -8.80 5.91
C PRO A 10 -7.35 -9.17 6.78
N LYS A 11 -7.19 -10.47 7.03
CA LYS A 11 -6.11 -10.99 7.88
C LYS A 11 -5.06 -11.65 7.02
N ALA A 12 -3.84 -11.13 7.05
CA ALA A 12 -2.71 -11.80 6.43
C ALA A 12 -2.50 -13.19 7.05
N ARG A 13 -2.38 -14.22 6.21
CA ARG A 13 -1.98 -15.55 6.67
C ARG A 13 -0.56 -15.50 7.23
N LYS A 14 -0.31 -16.25 8.31
CA LYS A 14 1.03 -16.44 8.84
C LYS A 14 1.73 -17.59 8.11
N LYS A 15 2.94 -17.34 7.62
CA LYS A 15 3.86 -18.36 7.08
C LYS A 15 5.27 -18.04 7.58
N THR A 16 5.61 -18.58 8.74
CA THR A 16 6.91 -18.35 9.38
C THR A 16 8.06 -18.76 8.47
N LYS A 17 8.88 -17.78 8.09
CA LYS A 17 10.18 -17.99 7.45
C LYS A 17 11.26 -17.66 8.47
N LYS A 18 12.13 -18.62 8.73
CA LYS A 18 13.31 -18.43 9.58
C LYS A 18 14.48 -18.03 8.70
N THR A 19 15.17 -16.95 9.05
CA THR A 19 16.39 -16.51 8.39
C THR A 19 17.48 -16.35 9.45
N LYS A 20 18.69 -16.84 9.17
CA LYS A 20 19.85 -16.64 10.04
C LYS A 20 20.68 -15.48 9.51
N ILE A 21 20.90 -14.46 10.33
CA ILE A 21 21.72 -13.28 9.99
C ILE A 21 22.66 -13.03 11.16
N HIS A 22 23.97 -13.05 10.91
CA HIS A 22 25.03 -12.85 11.93
C HIS A 22 24.82 -13.68 13.20
N GLY A 23 24.48 -14.97 13.06
CA GLY A 23 24.24 -15.88 14.19
C GLY A 23 22.88 -15.73 14.87
N LEU A 24 22.10 -14.69 14.55
CA LEU A 24 20.75 -14.49 15.07
C LEU A 24 19.71 -15.14 14.16
N THR A 25 18.67 -15.73 14.76
CA THR A 25 17.53 -16.29 14.01
C THR A 25 16.37 -15.31 14.03
N ILE A 26 15.99 -14.81 12.85
CA ILE A 26 14.84 -13.94 12.65
C ILE A 26 13.68 -14.79 12.13
N ASN A 27 12.54 -14.73 12.82
CA ASN A 27 11.29 -15.35 12.39
C ASN A 27 10.38 -14.28 11.77
N ASP A 28 10.06 -14.45 10.49
CA ASP A 28 9.18 -13.54 9.75
C ASP A 28 7.96 -14.30 9.23
N ASP A 29 6.82 -14.09 9.88
CA ASP A 29 5.52 -14.69 9.52
C ASP A 29 4.92 -14.14 8.23
N TYR A 30 5.39 -12.99 7.75
CA TYR A 30 4.78 -12.25 6.64
C TYR A 30 5.74 -12.02 5.47
N SER A 31 6.92 -12.63 5.51
CA SER A 31 7.92 -12.62 4.42
C SER A 31 7.35 -12.94 3.04
N TRP A 32 6.24 -13.70 2.99
CA TRP A 32 5.56 -14.05 1.73
C TRP A 32 4.90 -12.86 1.02
N LEU A 33 4.67 -11.73 1.71
CA LEU A 33 4.17 -10.49 1.12
C LEU A 33 5.26 -9.72 0.35
N ARG A 34 6.53 -10.02 0.61
CA ARG A 34 7.63 -9.43 -0.11
C ARG A 34 7.85 -10.19 -1.41
N ASP A 35 7.55 -9.55 -2.54
CA ASP A 35 7.97 -10.08 -3.82
C ASP A 35 9.49 -9.89 -4.01
N ASN A 36 10.17 -10.89 -4.56
CA ASN A 36 11.59 -10.79 -4.85
C ASN A 36 11.81 -9.84 -6.04
N ASN A 37 10.86 -9.80 -6.98
CA ASN A 37 10.91 -8.97 -8.19
C ASN A 37 10.15 -7.66 -8.00
N TRP A 38 10.05 -7.13 -6.78
CA TRP A 38 9.22 -5.96 -6.48
C TRP A 38 9.55 -4.74 -7.35
N GLN A 39 10.81 -4.56 -7.77
CA GLN A 39 11.23 -3.48 -8.67
C GLN A 39 10.60 -3.61 -10.06
N GLU A 40 10.52 -4.82 -10.60
CA GLU A 40 9.87 -5.09 -11.88
C GLU A 40 8.36 -4.95 -11.74
N VAL A 41 7.78 -5.43 -10.64
CA VAL A 41 6.36 -5.29 -10.32
C VAL A 41 5.92 -3.83 -10.27
N LEU A 42 6.78 -2.91 -9.82
CA LEU A 42 6.47 -1.47 -9.84
C LEU A 42 6.31 -0.91 -11.26
N ARG A 43 7.02 -1.47 -12.25
CA ARG A 43 6.88 -1.11 -13.66
C ARG A 43 5.73 -1.86 -14.32
N GLU A 44 5.59 -3.14 -13.98
CA GLU A 44 4.59 -4.04 -14.54
C GLU A 44 3.84 -4.79 -13.43
N PRO A 45 2.70 -4.24 -12.95
CA PRO A 45 1.95 -4.81 -11.83
C PRO A 45 1.38 -6.22 -12.09
N SER A 46 1.26 -6.65 -13.36
CA SER A 46 0.84 -8.01 -13.73
C SER A 46 1.81 -9.08 -13.28
N LEU A 47 3.09 -8.74 -13.05
CA LEU A 47 4.12 -9.68 -12.59
C LEU A 47 3.98 -10.03 -11.10
N LEU A 48 3.14 -9.31 -10.36
CA LEU A 48 2.95 -9.56 -8.94
C LEU A 48 2.37 -10.96 -8.69
N LYS A 49 2.97 -11.70 -7.75
CA LYS A 49 2.48 -13.04 -7.40
C LYS A 49 0.98 -13.02 -7.04
N PRO A 50 0.16 -13.95 -7.57
CA PRO A 50 -1.30 -13.92 -7.39
C PRO A 50 -1.76 -13.93 -5.93
N ASN A 51 -1.04 -14.62 -5.05
CA ASN A 51 -1.35 -14.68 -3.62
C ASN A 51 -1.11 -13.34 -2.89
N ILE A 52 -0.08 -12.59 -3.28
CA ILE A 52 0.18 -11.24 -2.76
C ILE A 52 -0.87 -10.29 -3.31
N LYS A 53 -1.10 -10.32 -4.63
CA LYS A 53 -2.11 -9.50 -5.31
C LYS A 53 -3.49 -9.64 -4.66
N LYS A 54 -3.94 -10.88 -4.43
CA LYS A 54 -5.23 -11.16 -3.78
C LYS A 54 -5.35 -10.47 -2.43
N TYR A 55 -4.33 -10.54 -1.58
CA TYR A 55 -4.37 -9.91 -0.27
C TYR A 55 -4.37 -8.38 -0.37
N LEU A 56 -3.57 -7.81 -1.28
CA LEU A 56 -3.58 -6.36 -1.53
C LEU A 56 -4.94 -5.87 -2.06
N ASP A 57 -5.59 -6.65 -2.92
CA ASP A 57 -6.93 -6.32 -3.44
C ASP A 57 -7.99 -6.36 -2.33
N GLU A 58 -7.90 -7.34 -1.42
CA GLU A 58 -8.75 -7.41 -0.22
C GLU A 58 -8.54 -6.19 0.69
N GLU A 59 -7.29 -5.80 0.93
CA GLU A 59 -6.92 -4.63 1.76
C GLU A 59 -7.37 -3.31 1.12
N ASN A 60 -7.17 -3.16 -0.19
CA ASN A 60 -7.61 -2.00 -0.97
C ASN A 60 -9.14 -1.87 -0.95
N ASN A 61 -9.87 -2.98 -1.09
CA ASN A 61 -11.31 -2.99 -1.04
C ASN A 61 -11.84 -2.60 0.35
N TRP A 62 -11.25 -3.17 1.41
CA TRP A 62 -11.58 -2.79 2.79
C TRP A 62 -11.34 -1.30 3.03
N THR A 63 -10.17 -0.80 2.64
CA THR A 63 -9.80 0.62 2.76
C THR A 63 -10.77 1.52 2.01
N LYS A 64 -11.11 1.18 0.75
CA LYS A 64 -12.06 1.94 -0.06
C LYS A 64 -13.44 2.03 0.59
N GLN A 65 -13.89 0.96 1.23
CA GLN A 65 -15.18 0.93 1.93
C GLN A 65 -15.12 1.72 3.24
N LYS A 66 -14.06 1.57 4.05
CA LYS A 66 -13.89 2.31 5.31
C LYS A 66 -13.75 3.81 5.12
N LEU A 67 -13.05 4.24 4.07
CA LEU A 67 -12.81 5.65 3.78
C LEU A 67 -13.87 6.25 2.83
N LYS A 68 -14.94 5.52 2.51
CA LYS A 68 -15.95 5.94 1.53
C LYS A 68 -16.59 7.28 1.91
N ASN A 69 -16.87 7.49 3.19
CA ASN A 69 -17.44 8.74 3.72
C ASN A 69 -16.50 9.94 3.61
N LEU A 70 -15.18 9.73 3.49
CA LEU A 70 -14.18 10.79 3.40
C LEU A 70 -13.94 11.28 1.96
N LYS A 71 -14.61 10.71 0.96
CA LYS A 71 -14.35 11.04 -0.46
C LYS A 71 -14.58 12.52 -0.79
N LYS A 72 -15.59 13.16 -0.20
CA LYS A 72 -15.88 14.59 -0.39
C LYS A 72 -14.78 15.49 0.20
N PRO A 73 -14.46 15.42 1.51
CA PRO A 73 -13.37 16.23 2.07
C PRO A 73 -12.00 15.91 1.45
N GLN A 74 -11.74 14.63 1.11
CA GLN A 74 -10.52 14.25 0.37
C GLN A 74 -10.38 15.03 -0.94
N LYS A 75 -11.47 15.18 -1.71
CA LYS A 75 -11.47 15.92 -2.97
C LYS A 75 -11.21 17.42 -2.76
N ILE A 76 -11.84 18.02 -1.76
CA ILE A 76 -11.66 19.44 -1.44
C ILE A 76 -10.19 19.74 -1.12
N ILE A 77 -9.59 18.93 -0.23
CA ILE A 77 -8.18 19.08 0.16
C ILE A 77 -7.26 18.84 -1.04
N PHE A 78 -7.56 17.85 -1.88
CA PHE A 78 -6.78 17.59 -3.09
C PHE A 78 -6.78 18.78 -4.06
N ASP A 79 -7.96 19.37 -4.32
CA ASP A 79 -8.09 20.51 -5.22
C ASP A 79 -7.40 21.76 -4.62
N GLU A 80 -7.43 21.93 -3.30
CA GLU A 80 -6.70 22.99 -2.59
C GLU A 80 -5.17 22.83 -2.65
N ILE A 81 -4.66 21.62 -2.42
CA ILE A 81 -3.21 21.36 -2.53
C ILE A 81 -2.76 21.59 -3.96
N LYS A 82 -3.53 21.08 -4.94
CA LYS A 82 -3.22 21.24 -6.35
C LYS A 82 -3.16 22.71 -6.77
N SER A 83 -4.08 23.55 -6.31
CA SER A 83 -4.10 24.98 -6.67
C SER A 83 -2.92 25.78 -6.09
N ARG A 84 -2.24 25.25 -5.06
CA ARG A 84 -1.09 25.88 -4.41
C ARG A 84 0.26 25.46 -5.03
N ILE A 85 0.28 24.48 -5.92
CA ILE A 85 1.51 24.01 -6.58
C ILE A 85 1.73 24.83 -7.87
N ASN A 86 2.89 25.45 -8.00
CA ASN A 86 3.30 26.13 -9.24
C ASN A 86 3.87 25.10 -10.22
N GLU A 87 3.20 24.89 -11.37
CA GLU A 87 3.65 23.95 -12.40
C GLU A 87 5.01 24.34 -13.03
N ASN A 88 5.43 25.60 -12.89
CA ASN A 88 6.69 26.12 -13.40
C ASN A 88 7.73 26.38 -12.30
N ASP A 89 7.60 25.74 -11.13
CA ASP A 89 8.57 25.90 -10.06
C ASP A 89 9.94 25.36 -10.50
N LYS A 90 10.92 26.26 -10.66
CA LYS A 90 12.30 25.93 -11.00
C LYS A 90 13.16 26.17 -9.78
N SER A 91 13.90 25.15 -9.36
CA SER A 91 14.91 25.29 -8.32
C SER A 91 15.94 26.33 -8.72
N LEU A 92 16.50 27.05 -7.73
CA LEU A 92 17.57 28.01 -7.97
C LEU A 92 18.74 27.32 -8.68
N PRO A 93 19.35 27.96 -9.69
CA PRO A 93 20.52 27.40 -10.35
C PRO A 93 21.65 27.27 -9.32
N ILE A 94 22.10 26.04 -9.11
CA ILE A 94 23.29 25.74 -8.30
C ILE A 94 24.48 25.88 -9.25
N LYS A 95 25.49 26.67 -8.83
CA LYS A 95 26.75 26.80 -9.55
C LYS A 95 27.67 25.67 -9.08
N ASP A 96 28.26 24.94 -10.02
CA ASP A 96 29.34 23.97 -9.74
C ASP A 96 30.61 24.68 -9.24
#